data_AF-D8Q390-F1
#
_entry.id   AF-D8Q390-F1
#
_cell.length_a   1.000
_cell.length_b   1.000
_cell.length_c   1.000
_cell.angle_alpha   90.00
_cell.angle_beta   90.00
_cell.angle_gamma   90.00
#
_symmetry.space_group_name_H-M   'P 1'
#
loop_
_entity.id
_entity.type
_entity.pdbx_description
1 polymer ?
#
loop_
_entity_poly.entity_id
_entity_poly.type
_entity_poly.pdbx_seq_one_letter_code
_entity_poly.pdbx_strand_id
1 'polypeptide(L)'
;EKPSQYIIPGLVHTNLTSLIKAAFQDDLAHLLHYSPFELHHEVQSKDGTDLHQRVHGEIYTSPAFLEAHDEVRLRSLPPPDNPDCKLERTVAAVMFASDAAHLTNFGTAKVWPIYMMLGNLSKYIRAIPNSDALHHLAYVPSLPPDFNSFAAENHAKWATQHKDITTHCRRELMHAVWKFLLDEEFLQAYKYGVVVRCVDGVERRIYPRIFTYSADYPEKVLLGTIRDGGLCPCPRCLVEKSQLDRLGTPQDTTTRTERVRAYLSRKVQQARSWIYKRGKPIGGTHVDDLLKESSSVPTVNAFVHRLGADHNFEPAKMLVVDLLHEVELGVWKATLTHLIRILWA
;
A
#
# COMPACT_ATOMS: atom_id res chain seq x y z
N GLU A 1 -14.58 29.00 -12.96
CA GLU A 1 -13.13 29.27 -12.77
C GLU A 1 -12.37 27.97 -12.67
N LYS A 2 -11.07 27.95 -13.01
CA LYS A 2 -10.22 26.77 -12.80
C LYS A 2 -9.88 26.66 -11.30
N PRO A 3 -9.65 25.45 -10.76
CA PRO A 3 -9.23 25.30 -9.37
C PRO A 3 -7.91 26.04 -9.12
N SER A 4 -7.83 26.81 -8.03
CA SER A 4 -6.59 27.42 -7.59
C SER A 4 -5.58 26.34 -7.18
N GLN A 5 -4.31 26.54 -7.55
CA GLN A 5 -3.22 25.62 -7.21
C GLN A 5 -2.53 26.09 -5.94
N TYR A 6 -2.24 25.14 -5.04
CA TYR A 6 -1.48 25.37 -3.82
C TYR A 6 -0.24 24.49 -3.83
N ILE A 7 0.93 25.08 -3.59
CA ILE A 7 2.21 24.39 -3.59
C ILE A 7 2.56 24.03 -2.15
N ILE A 8 2.83 22.74 -1.90
CA ILE A 8 3.26 22.25 -0.60
C ILE A 8 4.77 22.00 -0.67
N PRO A 9 5.60 22.83 0.00
CA PRO A 9 7.04 22.63 0.03
C PRO A 9 7.43 21.49 0.99
N GLY A 10 8.70 21.08 0.93
CA GLY A 10 9.30 20.25 1.98
C GLY A 10 9.10 18.74 1.85
N LEU A 11 8.77 18.22 0.66
CA LEU A 11 8.84 16.78 0.42
C LEU A 11 10.30 16.32 0.45
N VAL A 12 10.66 15.56 1.48
CA VAL A 12 11.98 14.90 1.60
C VAL A 12 11.79 13.44 1.20
N HIS A 13 12.54 12.99 0.20
CA HIS A 13 12.46 11.62 -0.28
C HIS A 13 13.77 11.16 -0.91
N THR A 14 13.92 9.84 -1.01
CA THR A 14 14.94 9.17 -1.80
C THR A 14 14.31 8.66 -3.11
N ASN A 15 15.09 8.56 -4.19
CA ASN A 15 14.63 7.91 -5.41
C ASN A 15 14.44 6.39 -5.15
N LEU A 16 13.24 5.88 -5.42
CA LEU A 16 12.84 4.52 -5.07
C LEU A 16 13.68 3.47 -5.79
N THR A 17 13.99 3.67 -7.08
CA THR A 17 14.81 2.73 -7.86
C THR A 17 16.23 2.63 -7.33
N SER A 18 16.83 3.76 -6.97
CA SER A 18 18.15 3.84 -6.34
C SER A 18 18.16 3.16 -4.98
N LEU A 19 17.10 3.32 -4.19
CA LEU A 19 16.97 2.66 -2.90
C LEU A 19 16.86 1.13 -3.06
N ILE A 20 16.11 0.65 -4.06
CA ILE A 20 16.04 -0.77 -4.39
C ILE A 20 17.41 -1.29 -4.80
N LYS A 21 18.13 -0.58 -5.68
CA LYS A 21 19.50 -0.96 -6.08
C LYS A 21 20.43 -1.09 -4.88
N ALA A 22 20.43 -0.09 -4.01
CA ALA A 22 21.23 -0.08 -2.80
C ALA A 22 20.90 -1.28 -1.89
N ALA A 23 19.63 -1.64 -1.73
CA ALA A 23 19.24 -2.80 -0.92
C ALA A 23 19.78 -4.14 -1.44
N PHE A 24 20.06 -4.28 -2.75
CA PHE A 24 20.73 -5.46 -3.34
C PHE A 24 22.26 -5.41 -3.26
N GLN A 25 22.82 -4.32 -2.75
CA GLN A 25 24.26 -4.06 -2.58
C GLN A 25 24.64 -3.83 -1.11
N ASP A 26 23.64 -3.81 -0.23
CA ASP A 26 23.76 -3.66 1.21
C ASP A 26 24.51 -4.84 1.85
N ASP A 27 25.01 -4.65 3.07
CA ASP A 27 25.63 -5.69 3.87
C ASP A 27 24.67 -6.88 4.07
N LEU A 28 23.35 -6.66 4.17
CA LEU A 28 22.37 -7.75 4.26
C LEU A 28 22.08 -8.47 2.93
N ALA A 29 22.60 -7.97 1.79
CA ALA A 29 22.24 -8.49 0.48
C ALA A 29 22.65 -9.96 0.25
N HIS A 30 23.63 -10.46 1.03
CA HIS A 30 24.09 -11.86 0.97
C HIS A 30 23.08 -12.84 1.57
N LEU A 31 22.10 -12.33 2.33
CA LEU A 31 21.01 -13.10 2.94
C LEU A 31 19.71 -13.03 2.12
N LEU A 32 19.71 -12.34 0.97
CA LEU A 32 18.53 -12.22 0.13
C LEU A 32 18.28 -13.51 -0.65
N HIS A 33 17.01 -13.91 -0.69
CA HIS A 33 16.55 -14.96 -1.59
C HIS A 33 16.25 -14.38 -2.97
N TYR A 34 17.06 -14.77 -3.96
CA TYR A 34 16.89 -14.36 -5.38
C TYR A 34 15.89 -15.24 -6.12
N SER A 35 15.78 -16.51 -5.73
CA SER A 35 14.85 -17.48 -6.31
C SER A 35 13.85 -17.97 -5.27
N PRO A 36 12.56 -18.09 -5.62
CA PRO A 36 11.57 -18.65 -4.72
C PRO A 36 11.64 -20.18 -4.65
N PHE A 37 11.04 -20.73 -3.61
CA PHE A 37 10.85 -22.17 -3.45
C PHE A 37 9.61 -22.45 -2.60
N GLU A 38 9.04 -23.65 -2.74
CA GLU A 38 8.01 -24.10 -1.83
C GLU A 38 8.64 -24.76 -0.60
N LEU A 39 8.16 -24.40 0.58
CA LEU A 39 8.51 -25.07 1.81
C LEU A 39 7.34 -25.96 2.22
N HIS A 40 7.61 -27.26 2.41
CA HIS A 40 6.62 -28.25 2.83
C HIS A 40 7.04 -28.87 4.16
N HIS A 41 6.07 -29.11 5.03
CA HIS A 41 6.23 -29.90 6.24
C HIS A 41 5.61 -31.26 6.01
N GLU A 42 6.39 -32.30 6.23
CA GLU A 42 5.97 -33.70 6.08
C GLU A 42 5.80 -34.30 7.46
N VAL A 43 4.59 -34.75 7.75
CA VAL A 43 4.29 -35.50 8.99
C VAL A 43 4.09 -36.95 8.59
N GLN A 44 5.05 -37.79 8.98
CA GLN A 44 4.94 -39.24 8.82
C GLN A 44 3.92 -39.77 9.84
N SER A 45 2.79 -40.25 9.34
CA SER A 45 1.80 -40.92 10.17
C SER A 45 2.15 -42.40 10.31
N LYS A 46 1.95 -42.97 11.51
CA LYS A 46 2.09 -44.42 11.73
C LYS A 46 1.10 -45.25 10.91
N ASP A 47 0.06 -44.60 10.37
CA ASP A 47 -1.06 -45.23 9.68
C ASP A 47 -0.87 -45.21 8.14
N GLY A 48 0.28 -44.73 7.65
CA GLY A 48 0.62 -44.67 6.22
C GLY A 48 0.00 -43.51 5.44
N THR A 49 -0.64 -42.57 6.13
CA THR A 49 -1.14 -41.32 5.55
C THR A 49 -0.14 -40.19 5.79
N ASP A 50 0.89 -40.13 4.94
CA ASP A 50 1.86 -39.03 4.97
C ASP A 50 1.14 -37.71 4.66
N LEU A 51 1.21 -36.77 5.59
CA LEU A 51 0.56 -35.48 5.48
C LEU A 51 1.59 -34.46 4.99
N HIS A 52 1.46 -34.06 3.72
CA HIS A 52 2.25 -32.97 3.16
C HIS A 52 1.47 -31.65 3.28
N GLN A 53 2.02 -30.71 4.06
CA GLN A 53 1.42 -29.38 4.21
C GLN A 53 2.40 -28.30 3.79
N ARG A 54 1.95 -27.40 2.92
CA ARG A 54 2.73 -26.21 2.57
C ARG A 54 2.87 -25.30 3.78
N VAL A 55 4.09 -24.88 4.07
CA VAL A 55 4.42 -23.93 5.13
C VAL A 55 4.24 -22.51 4.61
N HIS A 56 3.40 -21.74 5.30
CA HIS A 56 3.20 -20.31 5.03
C HIS A 56 4.01 -19.50 6.05
N GLY A 57 4.96 -18.70 5.58
CA GLY A 57 5.82 -17.97 6.51
C GLY A 57 6.55 -16.77 5.93
N GLU A 58 7.21 -16.95 4.78
CA GLU A 58 8.08 -15.94 4.17
C GLU A 58 7.54 -15.51 2.81
N ILE A 59 7.90 -14.30 2.38
CA ILE A 59 7.45 -13.77 1.08
C ILE A 59 8.07 -14.59 -0.06
N TYR A 60 9.37 -14.90 0.01
CA TYR A 60 10.06 -15.72 -1.00
C TYR A 60 9.62 -17.20 -1.06
N THR A 61 8.81 -17.68 -0.09
CA THR A 61 8.18 -19.01 -0.18
C THR A 61 6.68 -18.95 -0.51
N SER A 62 6.14 -17.75 -0.68
CA SER A 62 4.72 -17.53 -0.94
C SER A 62 4.34 -17.85 -2.39
N PRO A 63 3.08 -18.27 -2.64
CA PRO A 63 2.56 -18.41 -4.00
C PRO A 63 2.74 -17.13 -4.82
N ALA A 64 2.52 -15.96 -4.21
CA ALA A 64 2.64 -14.67 -4.89
C ALA A 64 4.06 -14.40 -5.41
N PHE A 65 5.11 -14.85 -4.70
CA PHE A 65 6.49 -14.66 -5.18
C PHE A 65 6.83 -15.61 -6.30
N LEU A 66 6.40 -16.87 -6.21
CA LEU A 66 6.53 -17.84 -7.30
C LEU A 66 5.87 -17.31 -8.58
N GLU A 67 4.63 -16.84 -8.48
CA GLU A 67 3.89 -16.26 -9.60
C GLU A 67 4.59 -15.03 -10.20
N ALA A 68 5.06 -14.10 -9.36
CA ALA A 68 5.78 -12.92 -9.81
C ALA A 68 7.12 -13.27 -10.48
N HIS A 69 7.82 -14.28 -9.96
CA HIS A 69 9.09 -14.77 -10.50
C HIS A 69 8.89 -15.42 -11.87
N ASP A 70 7.85 -16.26 -12.00
CA ASP A 70 7.49 -16.88 -13.27
C ASP A 70 7.04 -15.85 -14.30
N GLU A 71 6.26 -14.84 -13.89
CA GLU A 71 5.86 -13.72 -14.76
C GLU A 71 7.10 -13.00 -15.32
N VAL A 72 8.06 -12.67 -14.46
CA VAL A 72 9.28 -11.97 -14.88
C VAL A 72 10.17 -12.83 -15.77
N ARG A 73 10.31 -14.12 -15.45
CA ARG A 73 11.15 -15.03 -16.23
C ARG A 73 10.55 -15.38 -17.59
N LEU A 74 9.24 -15.62 -17.65
CA LEU A 74 8.57 -16.15 -18.84
C LEU A 74 7.91 -15.09 -19.70
N ARG A 75 7.50 -13.96 -19.10
CA ARG A 75 6.60 -12.99 -19.75
C ARG A 75 7.12 -11.55 -19.73
N SER A 76 8.26 -11.25 -19.10
CA SER A 76 8.77 -9.89 -19.14
C SER A 76 9.19 -9.49 -20.55
N LEU A 77 8.91 -8.24 -20.88
CA LEU A 77 9.26 -7.66 -22.17
C LEU A 77 10.80 -7.57 -22.29
N PRO A 78 11.35 -7.78 -23.49
CA PRO A 78 12.75 -7.47 -23.75
C PRO A 78 13.07 -6.01 -23.35
N PRO A 79 14.17 -5.77 -22.63
CA PRO A 79 14.59 -4.41 -22.31
C PRO A 79 14.89 -3.63 -23.60
N PRO A 80 14.41 -2.38 -23.76
CA PRO A 80 14.67 -1.58 -24.96
C PRO A 80 16.15 -1.27 -25.16
N ASP A 81 16.90 -1.14 -24.06
CA ASP A 81 18.35 -0.90 -24.01
C ASP A 81 19.17 -2.12 -24.41
N ASN A 82 18.64 -3.33 -24.16
CA ASN A 82 19.31 -4.58 -24.47
C ASN A 82 18.28 -5.70 -24.74
N PRO A 83 17.78 -5.80 -25.98
CA PRO A 83 16.74 -6.78 -26.34
C PRO A 83 17.17 -8.24 -26.13
N ASP A 84 18.46 -8.53 -26.26
CA ASP A 84 19.05 -9.86 -26.11
C ASP A 84 19.57 -10.14 -24.69
N CYS A 85 19.11 -9.37 -23.69
CA CYS A 85 19.56 -9.50 -22.31
C CYS A 85 19.38 -10.92 -21.76
N LYS A 86 20.50 -11.59 -21.47
CA LYS A 86 20.56 -12.95 -20.88
C LYS A 86 20.80 -12.98 -19.37
N LEU A 87 20.83 -11.82 -18.72
CA LEU A 87 21.02 -11.74 -17.27
C LEU A 87 19.91 -12.50 -16.54
N GLU A 88 20.26 -13.10 -15.39
CA GLU A 88 19.28 -13.67 -14.49
C GLU A 88 18.23 -12.60 -14.13
N ARG A 89 16.96 -12.97 -14.27
CA ARG A 89 15.85 -12.09 -13.92
C ARG A 89 15.36 -12.45 -12.52
N THR A 90 15.36 -11.47 -11.64
CA THR A 90 15.00 -11.67 -10.22
C THR A 90 13.94 -10.67 -9.81
N VAL A 91 13.00 -11.11 -8.97
CA VAL A 91 12.00 -10.22 -8.37
C VAL A 91 12.58 -9.53 -7.14
N ALA A 92 12.44 -8.21 -7.07
CA ALA A 92 12.53 -7.47 -5.83
C ALA A 92 11.12 -7.36 -5.22
N ALA A 93 10.86 -8.13 -4.16
CA ALA A 93 9.58 -8.10 -3.48
C ALA A 93 9.49 -6.86 -2.58
N VAL A 94 9.10 -5.72 -3.15
CA VAL A 94 9.03 -4.45 -2.44
C VAL A 94 7.86 -4.47 -1.45
N MET A 95 8.17 -4.17 -0.20
CA MET A 95 7.21 -4.03 0.89
C MET A 95 7.29 -2.61 1.44
N PHE A 96 6.16 -1.94 1.60
CA PHE A 96 6.08 -0.61 2.19
C PHE A 96 5.48 -0.65 3.60
N ALA A 97 5.88 0.31 4.42
CA ALA A 97 5.21 0.63 5.67
C ALA A 97 5.13 2.14 5.86
N SER A 98 4.06 2.64 6.47
CA SER A 98 3.99 4.02 6.96
C SER A 98 3.26 4.07 8.30
N ASP A 99 3.68 5.01 9.14
CA ASP A 99 3.09 5.24 10.46
C ASP A 99 3.34 6.68 10.91
N ALA A 100 2.28 7.50 10.98
CA ALA A 100 2.36 8.88 11.40
C ALA A 100 2.73 9.01 12.89
N ALA A 101 3.94 9.48 13.16
CA ALA A 101 4.47 9.66 14.51
C ALA A 101 4.37 11.13 14.98
N HIS A 102 4.02 11.29 16.26
CA HIS A 102 4.21 12.56 16.97
C HIS A 102 5.67 12.64 17.47
N LEU A 103 6.41 13.69 17.09
CA LEU A 103 7.82 13.83 17.49
C LEU A 103 7.99 14.26 18.95
N THR A 104 6.93 14.77 19.59
CA THR A 104 7.00 15.37 20.92
C THR A 104 5.70 15.14 21.67
N ASN A 105 5.78 14.81 22.97
CA ASN A 105 4.59 14.66 23.84
C ASN A 105 3.82 15.96 24.06
N PHE A 106 4.46 17.13 23.87
CA PHE A 106 3.87 18.45 24.15
C PHE A 106 3.95 19.44 22.97
N GLY A 107 4.39 19.01 21.78
CA GLY A 107 4.50 19.85 20.59
C GLY A 107 3.66 19.34 19.42
N THR A 108 3.47 20.21 18.42
CA THR A 108 2.66 19.92 17.21
C THR A 108 3.46 19.29 16.07
N ALA A 109 4.76 19.07 16.26
CA ALA A 109 5.64 18.48 15.27
C ALA A 109 5.25 17.01 15.03
N LYS A 110 4.84 16.72 13.80
CA LYS A 110 4.47 15.38 13.32
C LYS A 110 5.41 14.99 12.20
N VAL A 111 5.83 13.74 12.21
CA VAL A 111 6.60 13.15 11.12
C VAL A 111 5.86 11.94 10.62
N TRP A 112 5.77 11.81 9.31
CA TRP A 112 5.06 10.71 8.68
C TRP A 112 5.99 10.00 7.71
N PRO A 113 6.82 9.07 8.21
CA PRO A 113 7.75 8.33 7.39
C PRO A 113 7.04 7.29 6.52
N ILE A 114 7.61 7.07 5.35
CA ILE A 114 7.39 5.90 4.51
C ILE A 114 8.69 5.11 4.50
N TYR A 115 8.59 3.82 4.78
CA TYR A 115 9.70 2.88 4.75
C TYR A 115 9.53 1.86 3.64
N MET A 116 10.65 1.33 3.15
CA MET A 116 10.74 0.26 2.18
C MET A 116 11.57 -0.90 2.77
N MET A 117 11.11 -2.12 2.53
CA MET A 117 11.83 -3.35 2.86
C MET A 117 11.79 -4.30 1.66
N LEU A 118 12.73 -5.23 1.60
CA LEU A 118 12.68 -6.35 0.66
C LEU A 118 12.08 -7.60 1.31
N GLY A 119 11.02 -8.12 0.68
CA GLY A 119 10.40 -9.43 0.85
C GLY A 119 11.37 -10.59 0.64
N ASN A 120 12.46 -10.34 -0.09
CA ASN A 120 13.55 -11.29 -0.34
C ASN A 120 14.34 -11.64 0.92
N LEU A 121 14.26 -10.82 1.97
CA LEU A 121 14.92 -11.07 3.26
C LEU A 121 13.94 -11.73 4.24
N SER A 122 14.44 -12.64 5.08
CA SER A 122 13.63 -13.27 6.13
C SER A 122 13.00 -12.23 7.06
N LYS A 123 11.72 -12.44 7.40
CA LYS A 123 11.02 -11.59 8.39
C LYS A 123 11.71 -11.57 9.75
N TYR A 124 12.44 -12.63 10.12
CA TYR A 124 13.16 -12.68 11.39
C TYR A 124 14.32 -11.70 11.40
N ILE A 125 15.04 -11.54 10.28
CA ILE A 125 16.10 -10.53 10.16
C ILE A 125 15.47 -9.14 10.15
N ARG A 126 14.41 -8.93 9.36
CA ARG A 126 13.69 -7.64 9.33
C ARG A 126 13.15 -7.21 10.70
N ALA A 127 12.79 -8.18 11.55
CA ALA A 127 12.27 -7.93 12.89
C ALA A 127 13.37 -7.60 13.92
N ILE A 128 14.66 -7.83 13.61
CA ILE A 128 15.76 -7.48 14.51
C ILE A 128 15.92 -5.95 14.50
N PRO A 129 15.83 -5.29 15.66
CA PRO A 129 16.16 -3.87 15.78
C PRO A 129 17.61 -3.63 15.36
N ASN A 130 17.86 -2.56 14.61
CA ASN A 130 19.19 -2.19 14.07
C ASN A 130 19.78 -3.23 13.10
N SER A 131 18.95 -4.04 12.44
CA SER A 131 19.40 -4.86 11.32
C SER A 131 19.66 -4.04 10.05
N ASP A 132 19.21 -2.79 10.00
CA ASP A 132 19.24 -1.91 8.82
C ASP A 132 18.42 -2.42 7.62
N ALA A 133 17.59 -3.45 7.82
CA ALA A 133 16.70 -4.01 6.80
C ALA A 133 15.48 -3.12 6.44
N LEU A 134 15.26 -2.04 7.20
CA LEU A 134 14.16 -1.08 7.02
C LEU A 134 14.72 0.23 6.46
N HIS A 135 14.51 0.46 5.17
CA HIS A 135 15.05 1.62 4.49
C HIS A 135 14.06 2.79 4.52
N HIS A 136 14.52 3.97 4.92
CA HIS A 136 13.71 5.18 4.87
C HIS A 136 13.53 5.67 3.42
N LEU A 137 12.29 5.84 2.98
CA LEU A 137 11.97 6.28 1.61
C LEU A 137 11.59 7.75 1.54
N ALA A 138 10.67 8.22 2.41
CA ALA A 138 10.17 9.59 2.33
C ALA A 138 9.49 10.04 3.62
N TYR A 139 9.33 11.36 3.78
CA TYR A 139 8.43 11.95 4.77
C TYR A 139 7.23 12.61 4.08
N VAL A 140 6.01 12.15 4.41
CA VAL A 140 4.77 12.74 3.90
C VAL A 140 4.58 14.11 4.57
N PRO A 141 4.55 15.22 3.81
CA PRO A 141 4.31 16.54 4.39
C PRO A 141 2.87 16.66 4.87
N SER A 142 2.64 17.56 5.83
CA SER A 142 1.30 17.98 6.22
C SER A 142 0.84 19.17 5.37
N LEU A 143 -0.48 19.42 5.34
CA LEU A 143 -0.98 20.70 4.83
C LEU A 143 -0.42 21.83 5.72
N PRO A 144 0.27 22.83 5.15
CA PRO A 144 0.83 23.94 5.91
C PRO A 144 -0.23 24.78 6.64
N PRO A 145 0.11 25.48 7.73
CA PRO A 145 -0.84 26.28 8.49
C PRO A 145 -1.57 27.36 7.67
N ASP A 146 -0.89 27.95 6.68
CA ASP A 146 -1.41 28.99 5.77
C ASP A 146 -2.37 28.43 4.70
N PHE A 147 -2.45 27.11 4.52
CA PHE A 147 -3.39 26.47 3.60
C PHE A 147 -4.83 26.90 3.87
N ASN A 148 -5.23 27.01 5.14
CA ASN A 148 -6.59 27.40 5.50
C ASN A 148 -6.92 28.83 5.05
N SER A 149 -5.96 29.76 5.18
CA SER A 149 -6.12 31.15 4.73
C SER A 149 -6.23 31.19 3.21
N PHE A 150 -5.32 30.51 2.51
CA PHE A 150 -5.36 30.38 1.06
C PHE A 150 -6.70 29.82 0.57
N ALA A 151 -7.17 28.72 1.19
CA ALA A 151 -8.42 28.08 0.79
C ALA A 151 -9.65 28.96 1.10
N ALA A 152 -9.63 29.72 2.19
CA ALA A 152 -10.69 30.67 2.53
C ALA A 152 -10.81 31.80 1.49
N GLU A 153 -9.68 32.34 1.03
CA GLU A 153 -9.62 33.39 0.01
C GLU A 153 -10.05 32.89 -1.37
N ASN A 154 -9.77 31.63 -1.68
CA ASN A 154 -9.98 31.03 -3.00
C ASN A 154 -11.28 30.21 -3.13
N HIS A 155 -12.04 30.03 -2.06
CA HIS A 155 -13.26 29.21 -2.10
C HIS A 155 -14.45 29.91 -1.43
N ALA A 156 -15.39 30.38 -2.25
CA ALA A 156 -16.56 31.16 -1.81
C ALA A 156 -17.42 30.49 -0.72
N LYS A 157 -17.40 29.16 -0.62
CA LYS A 157 -18.17 28.40 0.40
C LYS A 157 -17.28 27.75 1.47
N TRP A 158 -16.08 28.29 1.71
CA TRP A 158 -15.13 27.74 2.67
C TRP A 158 -15.75 27.53 4.06
N ALA A 159 -16.50 28.51 4.59
CA ALA A 159 -17.11 28.44 5.91
C ALA A 159 -17.92 27.14 6.15
N THR A 160 -18.67 26.70 5.13
CA THR A 160 -19.52 25.49 5.22
C THR A 160 -18.84 24.22 4.70
N GLN A 161 -17.80 24.33 3.86
CA GLN A 161 -17.17 23.19 3.17
C GLN A 161 -15.73 22.88 3.59
N HIS A 162 -15.16 23.65 4.54
CA HIS A 162 -13.75 23.52 4.95
C HIS A 162 -13.36 22.09 5.32
N LYS A 163 -14.24 21.33 6.01
CA LYS A 163 -13.95 19.95 6.43
C LYS A 163 -13.77 19.00 5.24
N ASP A 164 -14.69 19.04 4.29
CA ASP A 164 -14.67 18.19 3.10
C ASP A 164 -13.49 18.54 2.20
N ILE A 165 -13.24 19.84 2.00
CA ILE A 165 -12.11 20.33 1.17
C ILE A 165 -10.78 19.93 1.80
N THR A 166 -10.60 20.18 3.10
CA THR A 166 -9.37 19.81 3.81
C THR A 166 -9.12 18.30 3.75
N THR A 167 -10.17 17.49 3.97
CA THR A 167 -10.10 16.03 3.90
C THR A 167 -9.72 15.57 2.49
N HIS A 168 -10.31 16.17 1.46
CA HIS A 168 -9.99 15.87 0.07
C HIS A 168 -8.56 16.26 -0.30
N CYS A 169 -8.10 17.43 0.14
CA CYS A 169 -6.72 17.88 -0.09
C CYS A 169 -5.69 16.99 0.60
N ARG A 170 -5.97 16.47 1.81
CA ARG A 170 -5.09 15.49 2.48
C ARG A 170 -4.99 14.18 1.68
N ARG A 171 -6.11 13.69 1.12
CA ARG A 171 -6.12 12.53 0.22
C ARG A 171 -5.32 12.79 -1.06
N GLU A 172 -5.54 13.94 -1.70
CA GLU A 172 -4.77 14.32 -2.90
C GLU A 172 -3.27 14.44 -2.58
N LEU A 173 -2.89 14.95 -1.40
CA LEU A 173 -1.50 15.07 -0.97
C LEU A 173 -0.82 13.71 -0.84
N MET A 174 -1.44 12.74 -0.15
CA MET A 174 -0.90 11.37 -0.04
C MET A 174 -0.62 10.77 -1.43
N HIS A 175 -1.56 10.91 -2.38
CA HIS A 175 -1.34 10.39 -3.73
C HIS A 175 -0.45 11.26 -4.60
N ALA A 176 -0.28 12.56 -4.30
CA ALA A 176 0.74 13.38 -4.93
C ALA A 176 2.13 12.87 -4.54
N VAL A 177 2.38 12.61 -3.26
CA VAL A 177 3.63 12.00 -2.77
C VAL A 177 3.89 10.67 -3.49
N TRP A 178 2.93 9.76 -3.52
CA TRP A 178 3.12 8.48 -4.21
C TRP A 178 3.35 8.62 -5.72
N LYS A 179 2.79 9.65 -6.39
CA LYS A 179 3.12 9.93 -7.79
C LYS A 179 4.57 10.38 -7.97
N PHE A 180 5.14 11.12 -7.01
CA PHE A 180 6.56 11.48 -7.02
C PHE A 180 7.45 10.26 -6.77
N LEU A 181 7.06 9.37 -5.84
CA LEU A 181 7.85 8.17 -5.52
C LEU A 181 7.80 7.12 -6.64
N LEU A 182 6.66 6.98 -7.32
CA LEU A 182 6.47 6.13 -8.50
C LEU A 182 6.85 6.90 -9.77
N ASP A 183 8.08 7.41 -9.82
CA ASP A 183 8.61 8.19 -10.93
C ASP A 183 8.81 7.35 -12.21
N GLU A 184 9.21 8.00 -13.31
CA GLU A 184 9.41 7.31 -14.59
C GLU A 184 10.51 6.25 -14.52
N GLU A 185 11.57 6.48 -13.74
CA GLU A 185 12.64 5.48 -13.57
C GLU A 185 12.09 4.22 -12.90
N PHE A 186 11.29 4.36 -11.85
CA PHE A 186 10.64 3.24 -11.20
C PHE A 186 9.70 2.50 -12.15
N LEU A 187 8.93 3.21 -12.98
CA LEU A 187 8.07 2.58 -13.97
C LEU A 187 8.85 1.78 -15.02
N GLN A 188 9.98 2.32 -15.49
CA GLN A 188 10.88 1.59 -16.38
C GLN A 188 11.46 0.33 -15.70
N ALA A 189 11.93 0.45 -14.46
CA ALA A 189 12.43 -0.68 -13.69
C ALA A 189 11.33 -1.72 -13.42
N TYR A 190 10.09 -1.30 -13.14
CA TYR A 190 8.96 -2.20 -12.93
C TYR A 190 8.65 -3.00 -14.21
N LYS A 191 8.70 -2.35 -15.37
CA LYS A 191 8.35 -2.96 -16.68
C LYS A 191 9.47 -3.81 -17.28
N TYR A 192 10.69 -3.29 -17.30
CA TYR A 192 11.84 -3.87 -18.02
C TYR A 192 12.96 -4.36 -17.10
N GLY A 193 12.78 -4.24 -15.79
CA GLY A 193 13.81 -4.52 -14.81
C GLY A 193 14.95 -3.49 -14.85
N VAL A 194 15.79 -3.53 -13.83
CA VAL A 194 16.98 -2.70 -13.73
C VAL A 194 18.19 -3.58 -13.46
N VAL A 195 19.30 -3.33 -14.16
CA VAL A 195 20.54 -4.10 -13.95
C VAL A 195 21.20 -3.66 -12.65
N VAL A 196 21.53 -4.63 -11.82
CA VAL A 196 22.24 -4.44 -10.55
C VAL A 196 23.33 -5.50 -10.44
N ARG A 197 24.55 -5.05 -10.13
CA ARG A 197 25.61 -5.96 -9.67
C ARG A 197 25.36 -6.22 -8.19
N CYS A 198 24.91 -7.43 -7.88
CA CYS A 198 24.60 -7.86 -6.51
C CYS A 198 25.89 -8.09 -5.70
N VAL A 199 25.75 -8.24 -4.38
CA VAL A 199 26.90 -8.41 -3.47
C VAL A 199 27.73 -9.66 -3.73
N ASP A 200 27.14 -10.70 -4.34
CA ASP A 200 27.84 -11.91 -4.79
C ASP A 200 28.66 -11.69 -6.07
N GLY A 201 28.70 -10.47 -6.59
CA GLY A 201 29.42 -10.08 -7.79
C GLY A 201 28.69 -10.36 -9.10
N VAL A 202 27.52 -11.01 -9.05
CA VAL A 202 26.72 -11.38 -10.23
C VAL A 202 25.82 -10.23 -10.65
N GLU A 203 25.80 -9.93 -11.95
CA GLU A 203 24.86 -8.97 -12.52
C GLU A 203 23.51 -9.64 -12.76
N ARG A 204 22.46 -9.05 -12.18
CA ARG A 204 21.08 -9.50 -12.32
C ARG A 204 20.22 -8.36 -12.82
N ARG A 205 19.16 -8.71 -13.55
CA ARG A 205 18.11 -7.77 -13.92
C ARG A 205 16.96 -7.90 -12.92
N ILE A 206 16.88 -6.92 -12.02
CA ILE A 206 15.96 -6.89 -10.90
C ILE A 206 14.64 -6.24 -11.32
N TYR A 207 13.53 -6.91 -11.07
CA TYR A 207 12.17 -6.44 -11.36
C TYR A 207 11.44 -6.13 -10.05
N PRO A 208 11.24 -4.85 -9.70
CA PRO A 208 10.42 -4.45 -8.56
C PRO A 208 8.98 -4.94 -8.72
N ARG A 209 8.44 -5.53 -7.66
CA ARG A 209 7.01 -5.89 -7.54
C ARG A 209 6.55 -5.49 -6.15
N ILE A 210 5.44 -4.78 -6.05
CA ILE A 210 4.90 -4.33 -4.76
C ILE A 210 4.06 -5.47 -4.19
N PHE A 211 4.51 -6.07 -3.09
CA PHE A 211 3.83 -7.19 -2.44
C PHE A 211 2.90 -6.71 -1.33
N THR A 212 3.39 -5.84 -0.45
CA THR A 212 2.65 -5.43 0.74
C THR A 212 2.82 -3.95 1.02
N TYR A 213 1.82 -3.38 1.65
CA TYR A 213 1.85 -2.08 2.29
C TYR A 213 1.16 -2.24 3.66
N SER A 214 1.97 -2.17 4.72
CA SER A 214 1.48 -2.15 6.11
C SER A 214 1.26 -0.73 6.60
N ALA A 215 0.10 -0.47 7.18
CA ALA A 215 -0.23 0.80 7.82
C ALA A 215 -1.43 0.60 8.75
N ASP A 216 -1.72 1.56 9.61
CA ASP A 216 -2.94 1.57 10.41
C ASP A 216 -4.20 1.82 9.54
N TYR A 217 -5.39 1.76 10.16
CA TYR A 217 -6.65 1.91 9.40
C TYR A 217 -6.82 3.31 8.76
N PRO A 218 -6.66 4.44 9.48
CA PRO A 218 -6.70 5.77 8.88
C PRO A 218 -5.76 5.93 7.67
N GLU A 219 -4.56 5.38 7.73
CA GLU A 219 -3.61 5.43 6.62
C GLU A 219 -4.03 4.52 5.46
N LYS A 220 -4.50 3.29 5.75
CA LYS A 220 -5.10 2.39 4.74
C LYS A 220 -6.28 3.04 4.02
N VAL A 221 -7.09 3.83 4.72
CA VAL A 221 -8.21 4.58 4.14
C VAL A 221 -7.71 5.58 3.09
N LEU A 222 -6.60 6.27 3.36
CA LEU A 222 -5.97 7.18 2.41
C LEU A 222 -5.38 6.41 1.22
N LEU A 223 -4.56 5.39 1.48
CA LEU A 223 -3.89 4.57 0.45
C LEU A 223 -4.89 3.84 -0.47
N GLY A 224 -5.97 3.32 0.12
CA GLY A 224 -7.05 2.61 -0.57
C GLY A 224 -8.07 3.53 -1.24
N THR A 225 -7.97 4.86 -1.08
CA THR A 225 -8.95 5.84 -1.59
C THR A 225 -10.39 5.51 -1.18
N ILE A 226 -10.60 5.24 0.11
CA ILE A 226 -11.93 4.98 0.67
C ILE A 226 -12.34 6.01 1.72
N ARG A 227 -13.60 5.96 2.15
CA ARG A 227 -14.19 6.78 3.20
C ARG A 227 -13.91 6.13 4.55
N ASP A 228 -13.37 6.91 5.46
CA ASP A 228 -13.26 6.51 6.86
C ASP A 228 -14.64 6.15 7.41
N GLY A 229 -14.72 4.98 8.06
CA GLY A 229 -15.95 4.41 8.59
C GLY A 229 -17.14 4.29 7.62
N GLY A 230 -16.90 4.26 6.30
CA GLY A 230 -17.94 4.25 5.26
C GLY A 230 -18.82 2.98 5.23
N LEU A 231 -19.72 2.89 4.25
CA LEU A 231 -20.66 1.77 4.09
C LEU A 231 -19.96 0.42 3.91
N CYS A 232 -18.89 0.36 3.12
CA CYS A 232 -17.94 -0.76 3.07
C CYS A 232 -16.58 -0.30 3.60
N PRO A 233 -16.26 -0.45 4.90
CA PRO A 233 -15.06 0.14 5.50
C PRO A 233 -13.77 -0.64 5.19
N CYS A 234 -13.87 -1.90 4.75
CA CYS A 234 -12.67 -2.69 4.48
C CYS A 234 -11.90 -2.15 3.26
N PRO A 235 -10.56 -1.96 3.36
CA PRO A 235 -9.74 -1.54 2.23
C PRO A 235 -9.53 -2.66 1.18
N ARG A 236 -9.79 -3.92 1.54
CA ARG A 236 -9.53 -5.09 0.66
C ARG A 236 -10.79 -5.65 0.00
N CYS A 237 -11.95 -5.50 0.61
CA CYS A 237 -13.22 -6.05 0.11
C CYS A 237 -14.39 -5.08 0.33
N LEU A 238 -15.56 -5.45 -0.19
CA LEU A 238 -16.80 -4.68 -0.12
C LEU A 238 -17.74 -5.18 0.99
N VAL A 239 -17.22 -5.82 2.03
CA VAL A 239 -18.03 -6.17 3.21
C VAL A 239 -18.67 -4.90 3.78
N GLU A 240 -19.98 -4.95 4.00
CA GLU A 240 -20.73 -3.82 4.50
C GLU A 240 -20.55 -3.67 6.02
N LYS A 241 -20.59 -2.43 6.49
CA LYS A 241 -20.46 -2.06 7.90
C LYS A 241 -21.53 -2.74 8.77
N SER A 242 -22.74 -2.90 8.21
CA SER A 242 -23.87 -3.58 8.83
C SER A 242 -23.68 -5.09 8.98
N GLN A 243 -22.63 -5.66 8.37
CA GLN A 243 -22.35 -7.10 8.34
C GLN A 243 -21.05 -7.45 9.08
N LEU A 244 -20.40 -6.47 9.74
CA LEU A 244 -19.13 -6.70 10.45
C LEU A 244 -19.28 -7.62 11.66
N ASP A 245 -20.48 -7.72 12.22
CA ASP A 245 -20.86 -8.68 13.27
C ASP A 245 -20.73 -10.14 12.81
N ARG A 246 -20.71 -10.39 11.51
CA ARG A 246 -20.57 -11.74 10.91
C ARG A 246 -19.12 -12.17 10.72
N LEU A 247 -18.16 -11.42 11.22
CA LEU A 247 -16.73 -11.71 11.06
C LEU A 247 -16.41 -13.18 11.39
N GLY A 248 -15.72 -13.87 10.48
CA GLY A 248 -15.31 -15.27 10.66
C GLY A 248 -16.38 -16.32 10.34
N THR A 249 -17.60 -15.90 9.99
CA THR A 249 -18.62 -16.83 9.44
C THR A 249 -18.25 -17.28 8.02
N PRO A 250 -18.81 -18.40 7.52
CA PRO A 250 -18.66 -18.79 6.12
C PRO A 250 -19.13 -17.68 5.16
N GLN A 251 -20.22 -16.98 5.48
CA GLN A 251 -20.76 -15.88 4.66
C GLN A 251 -19.82 -14.67 4.60
N ASP A 252 -19.18 -14.31 5.72
CA ASP A 252 -18.15 -13.27 5.74
C ASP A 252 -16.93 -13.69 4.91
N THR A 253 -16.52 -14.95 5.02
CA THR A 253 -15.41 -15.50 4.24
C THR A 253 -15.69 -15.42 2.74
N THR A 254 -16.85 -15.91 2.29
CA THR A 254 -17.31 -15.79 0.90
C THR A 254 -17.36 -14.34 0.44
N THR A 255 -17.89 -13.43 1.27
CA THR A 255 -17.95 -12.00 0.94
C THR A 255 -16.55 -11.41 0.73
N ARG A 256 -15.59 -11.75 1.59
CA ARG A 256 -14.22 -11.25 1.51
C ARG A 256 -13.45 -11.79 0.32
N THR A 257 -13.72 -13.02 -0.11
CA THR A 257 -13.04 -13.67 -1.24
C THR A 257 -13.67 -13.33 -2.59
N GLU A 258 -15.00 -13.20 -2.66
CA GLU A 258 -15.72 -12.95 -3.92
C GLU A 258 -15.95 -11.46 -4.18
N ARG A 259 -16.16 -10.65 -3.14
CA ARG A 259 -16.38 -9.20 -3.26
C ARG A 259 -15.12 -8.40 -2.95
N VAL A 260 -14.00 -8.80 -3.55
CA VAL A 260 -12.73 -8.05 -3.47
C VAL A 260 -12.92 -6.66 -4.07
N ARG A 261 -12.33 -5.66 -3.43
CA ARG A 261 -12.44 -4.26 -3.86
C ARG A 261 -11.63 -4.05 -5.13
N ALA A 262 -12.29 -3.51 -6.16
CA ALA A 262 -11.66 -3.02 -7.38
C ALA A 262 -11.72 -1.48 -7.44
N TYR A 263 -10.72 -0.86 -8.06
CA TYR A 263 -10.69 0.59 -8.19
C TYR A 263 -11.66 1.12 -9.28
N LEU A 264 -12.58 2.02 -8.90
CA LEU A 264 -13.65 2.52 -9.77
C LEU A 264 -13.21 3.72 -10.64
N SER A 265 -12.17 3.55 -11.47
CA SER A 265 -11.51 4.65 -12.22
C SER A 265 -12.50 5.56 -12.96
N ARG A 266 -13.45 5.01 -13.74
CA ARG A 266 -14.44 5.80 -14.49
C ARG A 266 -15.33 6.65 -13.57
N LYS A 267 -15.84 6.06 -12.49
CA LYS A 267 -16.71 6.77 -11.52
C LYS A 267 -15.91 7.84 -10.77
N VAL A 268 -14.65 7.59 -10.42
CA VAL A 268 -13.77 8.58 -9.80
C VAL A 268 -13.54 9.76 -10.75
N GLN A 269 -13.21 9.52 -12.02
CA GLN A 269 -13.01 10.59 -13.00
C GLN A 269 -14.29 11.41 -13.22
N GLN A 270 -15.45 10.75 -13.24
CA GLN A 270 -16.73 11.43 -13.33
C GLN A 270 -17.02 12.30 -12.09
N ALA A 271 -16.80 11.78 -10.88
CA ALA A 271 -16.95 12.54 -9.64
C ALA A 271 -16.00 13.75 -9.60
N ARG A 272 -14.75 13.58 -10.03
CA ARG A 272 -13.79 14.68 -10.17
C ARG A 272 -14.24 15.73 -11.17
N SER A 273 -14.84 15.33 -12.29
CA SER A 273 -15.42 16.27 -13.26
C SER A 273 -16.52 17.13 -12.61
N TRP A 274 -17.39 16.53 -11.80
CA TRP A 274 -18.41 17.28 -11.04
C TRP A 274 -17.80 18.30 -10.08
N ILE A 275 -16.74 17.92 -9.36
CA ILE A 275 -16.05 18.80 -8.41
C ILE A 275 -15.31 19.92 -9.14
N TYR A 276 -14.32 19.56 -9.97
CA TYR A 276 -13.35 20.52 -10.52
C TYR A 276 -13.83 21.28 -11.75
N LYS A 277 -14.77 20.73 -12.54
CA LYS A 277 -15.28 21.40 -13.75
C LYS A 277 -16.65 22.05 -13.54
N ARG A 278 -17.46 21.50 -12.62
CA ARG A 278 -18.85 21.95 -12.40
C ARG A 278 -19.09 22.52 -10.99
N GLY A 279 -18.06 22.64 -10.15
CA GLY A 279 -18.13 23.29 -8.84
C GLY A 279 -19.09 22.61 -7.86
N LYS A 280 -19.34 21.30 -8.02
CA LYS A 280 -20.20 20.56 -7.09
C LYS A 280 -19.46 20.24 -5.79
N PRO A 281 -20.15 20.24 -4.62
CA PRO A 281 -19.52 19.89 -3.35
C PRO A 281 -18.97 18.46 -3.35
N ILE A 282 -17.84 18.26 -2.66
CA ILE A 282 -17.15 16.95 -2.56
C ILE A 282 -18.05 15.92 -1.85
N GLY A 283 -18.71 16.31 -0.74
CA GLY A 283 -19.70 15.49 -0.04
C GLY A 283 -21.13 15.63 -0.56
N GLY A 284 -21.31 16.12 -1.80
CA GLY A 284 -22.63 16.36 -2.38
C GLY A 284 -23.22 15.14 -3.11
N THR A 285 -24.53 15.17 -3.36
CA THR A 285 -25.30 14.09 -4.01
C THR A 285 -24.65 13.56 -5.30
N HIS A 286 -24.14 14.45 -6.16
CA HIS A 286 -23.51 14.06 -7.43
C HIS A 286 -22.28 13.16 -7.26
N VAL A 287 -21.54 13.30 -6.15
CA VAL A 287 -20.38 12.47 -5.83
C VAL A 287 -20.81 11.24 -5.04
N ASP A 288 -21.75 11.41 -4.11
CA ASP A 288 -22.29 10.35 -3.28
C ASP A 288 -22.97 9.26 -4.11
N ASP A 289 -23.81 9.62 -5.09
CA ASP A 289 -24.50 8.69 -5.99
C ASP A 289 -23.53 7.79 -6.77
N LEU A 290 -22.30 8.27 -7.01
CA LEU A 290 -21.28 7.52 -7.73
C LEU A 290 -20.47 6.60 -6.81
N LEU A 291 -20.08 7.09 -5.63
CA LEU A 291 -18.97 6.51 -4.86
C LEU A 291 -19.35 6.04 -3.45
N LYS A 292 -20.45 6.52 -2.88
CA LYS A 292 -20.81 6.27 -1.47
C LYS A 292 -21.07 4.79 -1.17
N GLU A 293 -21.78 4.10 -2.06
CA GLU A 293 -22.13 2.68 -1.92
C GLU A 293 -20.92 1.80 -1.64
N SER A 294 -19.83 2.02 -2.37
CA SER A 294 -18.57 1.28 -2.19
C SER A 294 -17.63 1.91 -1.17
N SER A 295 -18.03 2.97 -0.47
CA SER A 295 -17.15 3.85 0.32
C SER A 295 -16.01 4.48 -0.48
N SER A 296 -16.06 4.57 -1.80
CA SER A 296 -14.99 5.20 -2.56
C SER A 296 -14.98 6.72 -2.38
N VAL A 297 -13.85 7.36 -2.70
CA VAL A 297 -13.67 8.82 -2.65
C VAL A 297 -13.21 9.36 -4.02
N PRO A 298 -13.44 10.65 -4.34
CA PRO A 298 -13.13 11.22 -5.66
C PRO A 298 -11.62 11.53 -5.86
N THR A 299 -10.75 10.63 -5.42
CA THR A 299 -9.28 10.77 -5.45
C THR A 299 -8.67 9.79 -6.43
N VAL A 300 -7.77 10.29 -7.29
CA VAL A 300 -7.04 9.41 -8.22
C VAL A 300 -5.98 8.64 -7.46
N ASN A 301 -6.12 7.31 -7.40
CA ASN A 301 -5.15 6.46 -6.74
C ASN A 301 -3.84 6.44 -7.54
N ALA A 302 -2.74 6.85 -6.91
CA ALA A 302 -1.42 6.93 -7.55
C ALA A 302 -0.94 5.59 -8.13
N PHE A 303 -1.13 4.50 -7.39
CA PHE A 303 -0.69 3.16 -7.82
C PHE A 303 -1.45 2.70 -9.05
N VAL A 304 -2.78 2.86 -9.08
CA VAL A 304 -3.59 2.52 -10.26
C VAL A 304 -3.22 3.41 -11.44
N HIS A 305 -3.04 4.71 -11.21
CA HIS A 305 -2.71 5.64 -12.27
C HIS A 305 -1.34 5.35 -12.90
N ARG A 306 -0.34 4.97 -12.10
CA ARG A 306 1.04 4.78 -12.54
C ARG A 306 1.33 3.34 -13.00
N LEU A 307 0.71 2.34 -12.37
CA LEU A 307 0.98 0.91 -12.62
C LEU A 307 -0.21 0.17 -13.25
N GLY A 308 -1.43 0.72 -13.19
CA GLY A 308 -2.65 0.00 -13.55
C GLY A 308 -2.78 -0.34 -15.04
N ALA A 309 -2.36 0.56 -15.94
CA ALA A 309 -2.51 0.36 -17.38
C ALA A 309 -1.67 -0.81 -17.92
N ASP A 310 -0.44 -0.94 -17.44
CA ASP A 310 0.52 -1.93 -17.95
C ASP A 310 0.55 -3.21 -17.11
N HIS A 311 0.13 -3.15 -15.83
CA HIS A 311 0.31 -4.26 -14.87
C HIS A 311 -0.96 -4.67 -14.12
N ASN A 312 -2.12 -4.09 -14.45
CA ASN A 312 -3.41 -4.40 -13.81
C ASN A 312 -3.34 -4.33 -12.27
N PHE A 313 -2.61 -3.32 -11.76
CA PHE A 313 -2.35 -3.18 -10.32
C PHE A 313 -3.60 -2.73 -9.56
N GLU A 314 -3.97 -3.50 -8.53
CA GLU A 314 -5.13 -3.23 -7.67
C GLU A 314 -4.67 -2.89 -6.23
N PRO A 315 -4.98 -1.69 -5.71
CA PRO A 315 -4.54 -1.25 -4.38
C PRO A 315 -4.98 -2.18 -3.25
N ALA A 316 -6.14 -2.83 -3.40
CA ALA A 316 -6.66 -3.78 -2.42
C ALA A 316 -5.72 -4.99 -2.17
N LYS A 317 -4.88 -5.34 -3.16
CA LYS A 317 -3.97 -6.49 -3.06
C LYS A 317 -2.72 -6.20 -2.24
N MET A 318 -2.22 -4.96 -2.25
CA MET A 318 -1.04 -4.60 -1.47
C MET A 318 -1.35 -4.35 0.02
N LEU A 319 -2.56 -3.92 0.37
CA LEU A 319 -2.88 -3.56 1.76
C LEU A 319 -3.01 -4.81 2.63
N VAL A 320 -2.14 -4.94 3.64
CA VAL A 320 -2.10 -6.09 4.56
C VAL A 320 -2.64 -5.75 5.94
N VAL A 321 -3.03 -6.77 6.72
CA VAL A 321 -3.45 -6.58 8.12
C VAL A 321 -2.25 -6.14 8.95
N ASP A 322 -2.42 -5.10 9.74
CA ASP A 322 -1.40 -4.64 10.69
C ASP A 322 -1.75 -5.19 12.07
N LEU A 323 -1.17 -6.32 12.45
CA LEU A 323 -1.49 -6.96 13.73
C LEU A 323 -1.06 -6.10 14.93
N LEU A 324 -0.01 -5.28 14.78
CA LEU A 324 0.43 -4.40 15.87
C LEU A 324 -0.66 -3.38 16.18
N HIS A 325 -1.15 -2.66 15.18
CA HIS A 325 -2.15 -1.60 15.37
C HIS A 325 -3.58 -2.11 15.47
N GLU A 326 -3.92 -3.24 14.84
CA GLU A 326 -5.29 -3.77 14.85
C GLU A 326 -5.56 -4.71 16.05
N VAL A 327 -4.55 -5.45 16.51
CA VAL A 327 -4.69 -6.49 17.55
C VAL A 327 -3.97 -6.12 18.84
N GLU A 328 -2.65 -5.88 18.80
CA GLU A 328 -1.81 -5.78 20.01
C GLU A 328 -1.94 -4.45 20.75
N LEU A 329 -1.67 -3.35 20.04
CA LEU A 329 -1.91 -1.97 20.49
C LEU A 329 -3.33 -1.49 20.13
N GLY A 330 -4.04 -2.30 19.33
CA GLY A 330 -5.38 -2.00 18.86
C GLY A 330 -6.48 -2.18 19.89
N VAL A 331 -7.69 -1.84 19.47
CA VAL A 331 -8.89 -1.91 20.31
C VAL A 331 -9.27 -3.35 20.63
N TRP A 332 -8.92 -4.32 19.77
CA TRP A 332 -9.38 -5.70 19.88
C TRP A 332 -9.01 -6.36 21.20
N LYS A 333 -7.73 -6.31 21.62
CA LYS A 333 -7.29 -6.92 22.88
C LYS A 333 -8.04 -6.34 24.08
N ALA A 334 -8.26 -5.03 24.08
CA ALA A 334 -9.04 -4.36 25.12
C ALA A 334 -10.51 -4.79 25.10
N THR A 335 -11.13 -4.87 23.92
CA THR A 335 -12.51 -5.36 23.74
C THR A 335 -12.66 -6.80 24.20
N LEU A 336 -11.79 -7.71 23.75
CA LEU A 336 -11.82 -9.12 24.13
C LEU A 336 -11.66 -9.27 25.65
N THR A 337 -10.71 -8.54 26.25
CA THR A 337 -10.53 -8.54 27.72
C THR A 337 -11.80 -8.07 28.43
N HIS A 338 -12.47 -7.03 27.92
CA HIS A 338 -13.72 -6.54 28.49
C HIS A 338 -14.86 -7.57 28.36
N LEU A 339 -15.00 -8.21 27.20
CA LEU A 339 -16.00 -9.26 26.98
C LEU A 339 -15.80 -10.47 27.90
N ILE A 340 -14.56 -10.93 28.09
CA ILE A 340 -14.25 -12.01 29.02
C ILE A 340 -14.64 -11.63 30.45
N ARG A 341 -14.40 -10.38 30.88
CA ARG A 341 -14.81 -9.90 32.21
C ARG A 341 -16.32 -9.89 32.40
N ILE A 342 -17.09 -9.59 31.35
CA ILE A 342 -18.57 -9.66 31.39
C ILE A 342 -19.04 -11.10 31.51
N LEU A 343 -18.40 -12.06 30.84
CA LEU A 343 -18.79 -13.47 30.87
C LEU A 343 -18.37 -14.20 32.16
N TRP A 344 -17.34 -13.70 32.84
CA TRP A 344 -16.84 -14.25 34.11
C TRP A 344 -17.57 -13.71 35.34
N ALA A 345 -18.15 -12.52 35.25
CA ALA A 345 -19.00 -11.92 36.29
C ALA A 345 -20.41 -12.50 36.23
#